data_AF-A0A382MD50-F1
#
_entry.id   AF-A0A382MD50-F1
#
_cell.length_a   1.000
_cell.length_b   1.000
_cell.length_c   1.000
_cell.angle_alpha   90.00
_cell.angle_beta   90.00
_cell.angle_gamma   90.00
#
_symmetry.space_group_name_H-M   'P 1'
#
loop_
_entity.id
_entity.type
_entity.pdbx_description
1 polymer ?
#
loop_
_entity_poly.entity_id
_entity_poly.type
_entity_poly.pdbx_seq_one_letter_code
_entity_poly.pdbx_strand_id
1 'polypeptide(L)'
;VLGVIALFAAGGAQGWPTGIGGDADERGEVALAGCTCHHELPDNSVTVLIDGLPYHYEAGIEYPLMIQLIGGPEIDSSSNTGGFSMLVSAGTLAA
;
A
#
# COMPACT_ATOMS: atom_id res chain seq x y z
N VAL A 1 -41.28 -0.93 -0.10
CA VAL A 1 -40.26 -1.48 0.83
C VAL A 1 -39.09 -2.10 0.09
N LEU A 2 -39.31 -3.08 -0.80
CA LEU A 2 -38.25 -3.73 -1.60
C LEU A 2 -37.39 -2.75 -2.45
N GLY A 3 -37.99 -1.73 -3.05
CA GLY A 3 -37.24 -0.74 -3.85
C GLY A 3 -36.29 0.17 -3.04
N VAL A 4 -36.59 0.39 -1.75
CA VAL A 4 -35.71 1.17 -0.86
C VAL A 4 -34.50 0.33 -0.45
N ILE A 5 -34.70 -0.98 -0.22
CA ILE A 5 -33.62 -1.93 0.10
C ILE A 5 -32.63 -2.04 -1.08
N ALA A 6 -33.13 -2.12 -2.31
CA ALA A 6 -32.28 -2.17 -3.51
C ALA A 6 -31.43 -0.90 -3.70
N LEU A 7 -31.98 0.28 -3.35
CA LEU A 7 -31.26 1.56 -3.47
C LEU A 7 -30.11 1.69 -2.46
N PHE A 8 -30.29 1.18 -1.24
CA PHE A 8 -29.22 1.12 -0.24
C PHE A 8 -28.14 0.08 -0.56
N ALA A 9 -28.49 -1.01 -1.27
CA ALA A 9 -27.53 -2.03 -1.69
C ALA A 9 -26.63 -1.57 -2.85
N ALA A 10 -27.16 -0.75 -3.77
CA ALA A 10 -26.44 -0.33 -4.97
C ALA A 10 -25.64 0.98 -4.82
N GLY A 11 -25.95 1.82 -3.82
CA GLY A 11 -25.39 3.17 -3.68
C GLY A 11 -24.13 3.30 -2.80
N GLY A 12 -23.81 2.27 -2.02
CA GLY A 12 -22.61 2.30 -1.18
C GLY A 12 -21.41 1.77 -1.96
N ALA A 13 -20.35 2.57 -2.10
CA ALA A 13 -19.04 2.02 -2.41
C ALA A 13 -18.67 1.04 -1.28
N GLN A 14 -18.88 -0.27 -1.52
CA GLN A 14 -18.56 -1.32 -0.57
C GLN A 14 -17.05 -1.55 -0.62
N GLY A 15 -16.29 -0.69 0.05
CA GLY A 15 -14.88 -0.98 0.34
C GLY A 15 -14.84 -2.22 1.24
N TRP A 16 -14.34 -3.33 0.74
CA TRP A 16 -14.11 -4.51 1.57
C TRP A 16 -12.97 -4.20 2.54
N PRO A 17 -13.21 -4.21 3.88
CA PRO A 17 -12.16 -3.93 4.86
C PRO A 17 -11.05 -4.99 4.85
N THR A 18 -11.26 -6.13 4.19
CA THR A 18 -10.28 -7.19 3.95
C THR A 18 -9.43 -6.97 2.70
N GLY A 19 -9.64 -5.86 1.99
CA GLY A 19 -8.95 -5.53 0.74
C GLY A 19 -7.46 -5.25 0.89
N ILE A 20 -6.96 -5.17 2.13
CA ILE A 20 -5.54 -5.17 2.47
C ILE A 20 -5.25 -6.51 3.15
N GLY A 21 -4.37 -7.32 2.58
CA GLY A 21 -4.15 -8.73 2.91
C GLY A 21 -3.53 -9.01 4.29
N GLY A 22 -3.51 -8.00 5.16
CA GLY A 22 -3.07 -8.14 6.54
C GLY A 22 -1.62 -8.59 6.67
N ASP A 23 -1.34 -9.15 7.83
CA ASP A 23 -0.02 -9.54 8.30
C ASP A 23 0.29 -10.98 7.89
N ALA A 24 0.76 -11.15 6.64
CA ALA A 24 0.98 -12.46 6.05
C ALA A 24 2.08 -13.30 6.74
N ASP A 25 2.94 -12.67 7.55
CA ASP A 25 4.05 -13.32 8.23
C ASP A 25 4.01 -13.19 9.77
N GLU A 26 2.88 -12.75 10.31
CA GLU A 26 2.62 -12.59 11.75
C GLU A 26 3.60 -11.62 12.45
N ARG A 27 4.22 -10.68 11.72
CA ARG A 27 5.13 -9.67 12.28
C ARG A 27 4.44 -8.34 12.62
N GLY A 28 3.24 -8.10 12.11
CA GLY A 28 2.30 -7.08 12.57
C GLY A 28 2.59 -5.66 12.12
N GLU A 29 3.62 -5.47 11.28
CA GLU A 29 4.20 -4.15 11.05
C GLU A 29 3.75 -3.50 9.74
N VAL A 30 3.60 -4.29 8.68
CA VAL A 30 3.22 -3.84 7.33
C VAL A 30 2.33 -4.90 6.70
N ALA A 31 1.34 -4.51 5.90
CA ALA A 31 0.52 -5.48 5.19
C ALA A 31 1.29 -6.12 4.02
N LEU A 32 2.08 -7.16 4.30
CA LEU A 32 2.94 -7.82 3.29
C LEU A 32 2.15 -8.41 2.11
N ALA A 33 0.91 -8.83 2.32
CA ALA A 33 0.07 -9.35 1.25
C ALA A 33 -0.50 -8.27 0.33
N GLY A 34 -0.26 -6.97 0.60
CA GLY A 34 -0.69 -5.88 -0.26
C GLY A 34 -2.21 -5.76 -0.38
N CYS A 35 -2.71 -5.32 -1.53
CA CYS A 35 -4.14 -5.18 -1.78
C CYS A 35 -4.73 -6.45 -2.39
N THR A 36 -5.63 -7.14 -1.70
CA THR A 36 -6.24 -8.42 -2.13
C THR A 36 -7.43 -8.27 -3.07
N CYS A 37 -7.94 -7.05 -3.27
CA CYS A 37 -9.09 -6.79 -4.14
C CYS A 37 -8.82 -7.06 -5.63
N HIS A 38 -7.55 -6.99 -6.05
CA HIS A 38 -7.15 -7.14 -7.46
C HIS A 38 -6.36 -8.42 -7.73
N HIS A 39 -5.85 -9.08 -6.68
CA HIS A 39 -5.20 -10.38 -6.78
C HIS A 39 -5.24 -11.07 -5.41
N GLU A 40 -5.62 -12.34 -5.35
CA GLU A 40 -5.82 -13.05 -4.08
C GLU A 40 -4.49 -13.41 -3.39
N LEU A 41 -3.43 -13.57 -4.18
CA LEU A 41 -2.09 -13.92 -3.70
C LEU A 41 -1.10 -12.77 -3.90
N PRO A 42 -0.14 -12.55 -3.00
CA PRO A 42 0.95 -11.62 -3.27
C PRO A 42 1.78 -12.09 -4.48
N ASP A 43 2.24 -11.13 -5.28
CA ASP A 43 3.16 -11.35 -6.38
C ASP A 43 4.46 -10.56 -6.15
N ASN A 44 5.59 -11.13 -6.54
CA ASN A 44 6.93 -10.56 -6.37
C ASN A 44 7.39 -9.77 -7.61
N SER A 45 6.46 -9.34 -8.47
CA SER A 45 6.76 -8.54 -9.67
C SER A 45 7.14 -7.09 -9.36
N VAL A 46 7.03 -6.65 -8.10
CA VAL A 46 7.41 -5.32 -7.66
C VAL A 46 8.78 -5.35 -7.01
N THR A 47 9.67 -4.48 -7.48
CA THR A 47 10.96 -4.18 -6.84
C THR A 47 10.90 -2.79 -6.22
N VAL A 48 11.32 -2.67 -4.96
CA VAL A 48 11.43 -1.38 -4.26
C VAL A 48 12.88 -0.91 -4.32
N LEU A 49 13.10 0.28 -4.89
CA LEU A 49 14.38 0.98 -4.84
C LEU A 49 14.25 2.15 -3.87
N ILE A 50 15.20 2.25 -2.94
CA ILE A 50 15.33 3.39 -2.03
C ILE A 50 16.71 4.01 -2.23
N ASP A 51 16.74 5.29 -2.57
CA ASP A 51 17.96 6.07 -2.73
C ASP A 51 17.98 7.24 -1.73
N GLY A 52 19.17 7.77 -1.46
CA GLY A 52 19.39 8.87 -0.50
C GLY A 52 19.60 8.42 0.94
N LEU A 53 19.60 7.12 1.22
CA LEU A 53 19.95 6.60 2.54
C LEU A 53 21.45 6.80 2.82
N PRO A 54 21.82 7.32 4.00
CA PRO A 54 23.22 7.46 4.35
C PRO A 54 23.84 6.10 4.69
N TYR A 55 25.16 5.97 4.52
CA TYR A 55 25.88 4.79 5.01
C TYR A 55 25.85 4.65 6.54
N HIS A 56 25.79 5.79 7.25
CA HIS A 56 25.59 5.87 8.69
C HIS A 56 24.47 6.86 9.02
N TYR A 57 23.48 6.39 9.78
CA TYR A 57 22.40 7.24 10.27
C TYR A 57 22.89 8.17 11.40
N GLU A 58 22.49 9.43 11.34
CA GLU A 58 22.70 10.42 12.41
C GLU A 58 21.35 11.03 12.81
N ALA A 59 21.08 11.04 14.13
CA ALA A 59 19.81 11.54 14.65
C ALA A 59 19.69 13.05 14.50
N GLY A 60 18.52 13.51 14.06
CA GLY A 60 18.24 14.94 13.85
C GLY A 60 18.69 15.48 12.48
N ILE A 61 19.24 14.63 11.62
CA ILE A 61 19.56 14.98 10.24
C ILE A 61 18.40 14.61 9.32
N GLU A 62 18.08 15.51 8.39
CA GLU A 62 17.13 15.25 7.31
C GLU A 62 17.85 14.67 6.11
N TYR A 63 17.35 13.53 5.61
CA TYR A 63 17.86 12.87 4.43
C TYR A 63 16.80 12.93 3.32
N PRO A 64 17.10 13.51 2.14
CA PRO A 64 16.19 13.44 1.01
C PRO A 64 16.18 12.02 0.48
N LEU A 65 15.04 11.35 0.58
CA LEU A 65 14.86 9.98 0.11
C LEU A 65 14.10 9.97 -1.21
N MET A 66 14.55 9.13 -2.14
CA MET A 66 13.77 8.76 -3.32
C MET A 66 13.30 7.32 -3.17
N ILE A 67 11.99 7.13 -3.16
CA ILE A 67 11.36 5.80 -3.15
C ILE A 67 10.80 5.57 -4.55
N GLN A 68 11.25 4.51 -5.21
CA GLN A 68 10.75 4.09 -6.52
C GLN A 68 10.27 2.65 -6.48
N LEU A 69 9.09 2.43 -7.06
CA LEU A 69 8.49 1.12 -7.26
C LEU A 69 8.64 0.77 -8.75
N ILE A 70 9.24 -0.38 -9.05
CA ILE A 70 9.47 -0.85 -10.41
C ILE A 70 8.70 -2.17 -10.61
N GLY A 71 7.95 -2.26 -11.70
CA GLY A 71 7.10 -3.42 -12.00
C GLY A 71 5.69 -3.27 -11.42
N GLY A 72 5.03 -4.40 -11.15
CA GLY A 72 3.61 -4.42 -10.77
C GLY A 72 2.65 -4.37 -11.97
N PRO A 73 1.34 -4.22 -11.73
CA PRO A 73 0.33 -4.17 -12.78
C PRO A 73 0.47 -2.92 -13.64
N GLU A 74 0.01 -3.01 -14.89
CA GLU A 74 -0.01 -1.87 -15.82
C GLU A 74 -0.78 -0.69 -15.22
N ILE A 75 -0.21 0.50 -15.37
CA ILE A 75 -0.82 1.74 -14.88
C ILE A 75 -2.04 2.06 -15.74
N ASP A 76 -3.21 1.99 -15.12
CA ASP A 76 -4.45 2.55 -15.67
C ASP A 76 -4.55 4.02 -15.26
N SER A 77 -4.55 4.91 -16.25
CA SER A 77 -4.65 6.36 -16.04
C SER A 77 -6.04 6.84 -15.61
N SER A 78 -7.04 5.96 -15.65
CA SER A 78 -8.41 6.23 -15.19
C SER A 78 -8.67 5.81 -13.75
N SER A 79 -7.70 5.17 -13.08
CA SER A 79 -7.80 4.66 -11.72
C SER A 79 -6.49 4.83 -10.93
N ASN A 80 -6.56 4.67 -9.61
CA ASN A 80 -5.36 4.55 -8.79
C ASN A 80 -4.87 3.09 -8.88
N THR A 81 -3.76 2.86 -9.57
CA THR A 81 -3.21 1.51 -9.85
C THR A 81 -2.04 1.11 -8.98
N GLY A 82 -1.74 1.88 -7.93
CA GLY A 82 -0.65 1.58 -7.03
C GLY A 82 -0.82 2.18 -5.64
N GLY A 83 -0.04 1.65 -4.72
CA GLY A 83 0.06 2.09 -3.34
C GLY A 83 1.14 1.27 -2.64
N PHE A 84 1.81 1.87 -1.66
CA PHE A 84 2.73 1.15 -0.80
C PHE A 84 2.41 1.49 0.66
N SER A 85 2.71 0.54 1.52
CA SER A 85 2.72 0.74 2.97
C SER A 85 4.16 0.63 3.44
N MET A 86 4.59 1.57 4.27
CA MET A 86 5.94 1.61 4.82
C MET A 86 5.86 1.92 6.31
N LEU A 87 6.68 1.22 7.09
CA LEU A 87 6.93 1.54 8.49
C LEU A 87 8.32 2.11 8.64
N VAL A 88 8.44 3.12 9.49
CA VAL A 88 9.73 3.64 9.96
C VAL A 88 9.81 3.47 11.46
N SER A 89 10.78 2.66 11.88
CA SER A 89 10.98 2.32 13.30
C SER A 89 11.66 3.42 14.10
N ALA A 90 12.33 4.37 13.44
CA ALA A 90 13.00 5.50 14.07
C ALA A 90 13.03 6.74 13.15
N GLY A 91 12.77 7.91 13.73
CA GLY A 91 12.67 9.18 12.99
C GLY A 91 11.27 9.44 12.44
N THR A 92 11.17 10.34 11.47
CA THR A 92 9.90 10.76 10.85
C THR A 92 10.05 10.81 9.34
N LEU A 93 9.06 10.27 8.61
CA LEU A 93 8.92 10.50 7.16
C LEU A 93 7.92 11.61 6.91
N ALA A 94 8.25 12.49 5.96
CA ALA A 94 7.37 13.52 5.44
C ALA A 94 7.54 13.59 3.91
N ALA A 95 6.48 13.98 3.21
CA ALA A 95 6.43 14.15 1.75
C ALA A 95 6.16 15.60 1.38
#